data_AF-A0A485NNP8-F1
#
_entry.id   AF-A0A485NNP8-F1
#
_cell.length_a   1.000
_cell.length_b   1.000
_cell.length_c   1.000
_cell.angle_alpha   90.00
_cell.angle_beta   90.00
_cell.angle_gamma   90.00
#
_symmetry.space_group_name_H-M   'P 1'
#
loop_
_entity.id
_entity.type
_entity.pdbx_description
1 polymer ?
#
loop_
_entity_poly.entity_id
_entity_poly.type
_entity_poly.pdbx_seq_one_letter_code
_entity_poly.pdbx_strand_id
1 'polypeptide(L)' 'MEFILRHLPDYRDPPDGGGRLDQLLSLSMVWANHLFLGCSYNKDLLDKVMEMADGIEVEDLPQFTTRSELMKKHQS' A
#
# COMPACT_ATOMS: atom_id res chain seq x y z
N MET A 1 5.55 9.54 -3.06
CA MET A 1 6.00 9.74 -1.66
C MET A 1 4.90 10.33 -0.77
N GLU A 2 3.74 10.67 -1.33
CA GLU A 2 2.58 11.26 -0.64
C GLU A 2 2.12 10.50 0.62
N PHE A 3 2.14 9.16 0.60
CA PHE A 3 1.70 8.35 1.75
C PHE A 3 2.50 8.69 3.02
N ILE A 4 3.82 8.76 2.93
CA ILE A 4 4.67 9.05 4.09
C ILE A 4 4.47 10.50 4.52
N LEU A 5 4.49 11.45 3.57
CA LEU A 5 4.44 12.88 3.89
C LEU A 5 3.15 13.29 4.59
N ARG A 6 2.01 12.70 4.19
CA ARG A 6 0.70 12.96 4.79
C ARG A 6 0.65 12.55 6.27
N HIS A 7 1.27 11.43 6.61
CA HIS A 7 1.23 10.83 7.96
C HIS A 7 2.45 11.16 8.82
N LEU A 8 3.50 11.76 8.25
CA LEU A 8 4.74 12.10 8.96
C LEU A 8 4.53 12.92 10.24
N PRO A 9 3.61 13.91 10.30
CA PRO A 9 3.36 14.67 11.52
C PRO A 9 2.88 13.80 12.68
N ASP A 10 2.02 12.82 12.37
CA ASP A 10 1.43 11.94 13.37
C ASP A 10 2.40 10.87 13.85
N TYR A 11 3.35 10.46 13.00
CA TYR A 11 4.31 9.38 13.27
C TYR A 11 5.70 9.89 13.68
N ARG A 12 5.83 11.18 13.97
CA ARG A 12 7.09 11.72 14.48
C ARG A 12 7.45 11.07 15.81
N ASP A 13 8.68 10.60 15.92
CA ASP A 13 9.14 9.95 17.13
C ASP A 13 9.20 10.95 18.30
N PRO A 14 8.69 10.56 19.48
CA PRO A 14 8.98 11.31 20.70
C PRO A 14 10.49 11.27 20.99
N PRO A 15 11.01 12.21 21.80
CA PRO A 15 12.44 12.31 22.11
C PRO A 15 13.04 11.03 22.71
N ASP A 16 12.20 10.14 23.23
CA ASP A 16 12.60 8.87 23.85
C ASP A 16 12.76 7.71 22.86
N GLY A 17 12.58 7.94 21.54
CA GLY A 17 12.80 6.95 20.48
C GLY A 17 11.69 5.89 20.40
N GLY A 18 10.64 6.16 19.61
CA GLY A 18 9.41 5.38 19.61
C GLY A 18 9.21 4.39 18.47
N GLY A 19 10.16 4.25 17.52
CA GLY A 19 10.01 3.39 16.33
C GLY A 19 8.77 3.73 15.48
N ARG A 20 8.17 4.90 15.67
CA ARG A 20 6.92 5.29 14.99
C ARG A 20 7.21 5.58 13.53
N LEU A 21 8.35 6.18 13.23
CA LEU A 21 8.78 6.37 11.85
C LEU A 21 8.97 5.03 11.13
N ASP A 22 9.59 4.04 11.78
CA ASP A 22 9.77 2.69 11.21
C ASP A 22 8.43 1.99 10.96
N GLN A 23 7.46 2.20 11.84
CA GLN A 23 6.09 1.73 11.64
C GLN A 23 5.44 2.39 10.41
N LEU A 24 5.58 3.70 10.23
CA LEU A 24 5.06 4.41 9.07
C LEU A 24 5.70 3.91 7.77
N LEU A 25 7.03 3.72 7.78
CA LEU A 25 7.76 3.15 6.65
C LEU A 25 7.23 1.75 6.31
N SER A 26 7.03 0.90 7.32
CA SER A 26 6.48 -0.45 7.15
C SER A 26 5.06 -0.42 6.56
N LEU A 27 4.20 0.47 7.03
CA LEU A 27 2.83 0.64 6.50
C LEU A 27 2.84 1.10 5.04
N SER A 28 3.74 2.04 4.69
CA SER A 28 3.91 2.49 3.31
C SER A 28 4.39 1.36 2.38
N MET A 29 5.26 0.48 2.89
CA MET A 29 5.73 -0.69 2.16
C MET A 29 4.61 -1.69 1.93
N VAL A 30 3.78 -1.96 2.94
CA VAL A 30 2.63 -2.87 2.82
C VAL A 30 1.65 -2.38 1.75
N TRP A 31 1.34 -1.08 1.76
CA TRP A 31 0.49 -0.46 0.75
C TRP A 31 1.09 -0.58 -0.66
N ALA A 32 2.37 -0.24 -0.84
CA ALA A 32 3.05 -0.37 -2.12
C ALA A 32 3.14 -1.83 -2.60
N ASN A 33 3.43 -2.77 -1.71
CA ASN A 33 3.50 -4.19 -2.03
C ASN A 33 2.12 -4.73 -2.44
N HIS A 34 1.05 -4.28 -1.79
CA HIS A 34 -0.29 -4.66 -2.20
C HIS A 34 -0.62 -4.15 -3.60
N LEU A 35 -0.38 -2.85 -3.85
CA LEU A 35 -0.71 -2.21 -5.13
C LEU A 35 0.17 -2.65 -6.30
N PHE A 36 1.48 -2.80 -6.09
CA PHE A 36 2.43 -3.03 -7.19
C PHE A 36 2.88 -4.48 -7.32
N LEU A 37 2.88 -5.24 -6.22
CA LEU A 37 3.32 -6.64 -6.21
C LEU A 37 2.16 -7.63 -6.04
N GLY A 38 0.94 -7.14 -5.78
CA GLY A 38 -0.23 -7.99 -5.56
C GLY A 38 -0.14 -8.83 -4.29
N CYS A 39 0.69 -8.42 -3.31
CA CYS A 39 0.83 -9.14 -2.05
C CYS A 39 -0.47 -9.06 -1.23
N SER A 40 -0.80 -10.16 -0.57
CA SER A 40 -1.96 -10.24 0.33
C SER A 40 -1.50 -10.21 1.78
N TYR A 41 -2.21 -9.44 2.59
CA TYR A 41 -2.03 -9.34 4.03
C TYR A 41 -3.35 -9.63 4.73
N ASN A 42 -3.36 -9.67 6.07
CA ASN A 42 -4.62 -9.79 6.79
C ASN A 42 -5.53 -8.59 6.50
N LYS A 43 -6.85 -8.81 6.63
CA LYS A 43 -7.86 -7.82 6.26
C LYS A 43 -7.71 -6.52 7.06
N ASP A 44 -7.49 -6.61 8.37
CA ASP A 44 -7.39 -5.44 9.25
C ASP A 44 -6.22 -4.51 8.85
N LEU A 45 -5.08 -5.10 8.47
CA LEU A 45 -3.91 -4.36 8.02
C LEU A 45 -4.15 -3.72 6.66
N LEU A 46 -4.78 -4.45 5.73
CA LEU A 46 -5.14 -3.91 4.41
C LEU A 46 -6.13 -2.76 4.54
N ASP A 47 -7.22 -2.95 5.26
CA ASP A 47 -8.25 -1.93 5.46
C ASP A 47 -7.63 -0.65 6.06
N LYS A 48 -6.74 -0.80 7.05
CA LYS A 48 -5.98 0.33 7.61
C LYS A 48 -5.11 1.05 6.58
N VAL A 49 -4.28 0.34 5.82
CA VAL A 49 -3.37 1.03 4.88
C VAL A 49 -4.13 1.64 3.70
N MET A 50 -5.26 1.06 3.31
CA MET A 50 -6.14 1.63 2.28
C MET A 50 -6.84 2.89 2.78
N GLU A 51 -7.31 2.93 4.03
CA GLU A 51 -7.84 4.13 4.66
C GLU A 51 -6.77 5.24 4.78
N MET A 52 -5.55 4.88 5.19
CA MET A 52 -4.43 5.82 5.23
C MET A 52 -4.08 6.39 3.85
N ALA A 53 -4.30 5.61 2.79
CA ALA A 53 -4.04 6.01 1.42
C ALA A 53 -5.23 6.69 0.72
N ASP A 54 -6.36 6.90 1.40
CA ASP A 54 -7.56 7.47 0.79
C ASP A 54 -7.26 8.86 0.18
N GLY A 55 -7.60 9.05 -1.09
CA GLY A 55 -7.25 10.27 -1.82
C GLY A 55 -5.76 10.44 -2.15
N ILE A 56 -4.97 9.37 -2.16
CA ILE A 56 -3.66 9.34 -2.82
C ILE A 56 -3.83 8.71 -4.20
N GLU A 57 -3.64 9.52 -5.24
CA GLU A 57 -3.65 9.03 -6.62
C GLU A 57 -2.29 8.41 -6.96
N VAL A 58 -2.33 7.21 -7.54
CA VAL A 58 -1.15 6.48 -8.02
C VAL A 58 -1.30 6.29 -9.52
N GLU A 59 -0.41 6.93 -10.27
CA GLU A 59 -0.30 6.73 -11.72
C GLU A 59 0.35 5.37 -12.02
N ASP A 60 0.02 4.79 -13.18
CA ASP A 60 0.62 3.56 -13.70
C ASP A 60 0.55 2.33 -12.76
N LEU A 61 -0.61 2.10 -12.15
CA LEU A 61 -0.85 0.86 -11.41
C LEU A 61 -0.79 -0.36 -12.34
N PRO A 62 -0.08 -1.43 -11.94
CA PRO A 62 0.00 -2.64 -12.75
C PRO A 62 -1.36 -3.32 -12.87
N GLN A 63 -1.69 -3.74 -14.09
CA GLN A 63 -2.89 -4.55 -14.33
C GLN A 63 -2.59 -6.02 -14.03
N PHE A 64 -3.11 -6.50 -12.91
CA PHE A 64 -3.05 -7.93 -12.60
C PHE A 64 -4.11 -8.68 -13.40
N THR A 65 -3.66 -9.62 -14.22
CA THR A 65 -4.55 -10.52 -14.97
C THR A 65 -4.25 -11.96 -14.57
N THR A 66 -5.28 -12.74 -14.32
CA THR A 66 -5.07 -14.18 -14.07
C THR A 66 -4.85 -14.91 -15.39
N ARG A 67 -4.18 -16.07 -15.33
CA ARG A 67 -4.01 -16.95 -16.50
C ARG A 67 -5.36 -17.27 -17.16
N SER A 68 -6.39 -17.57 -16.37
CA SER A 68 -7.72 -17.87 -16.89
C SER A 68 -8.34 -16.70 -17.64
N GLU A 69 -8.15 -15.47 -17.15
CA GLU A 69 -8.62 -14.24 -17.82
C GLU A 69 -7.85 -14.00 -19.12
N LEU A 70 -6.55 -14.27 -19.17
CA LEU A 70 -5.76 -14.22 -20.40
C LEU A 70 -6.23 -15.25 -21.43
N MET A 71 -6.56 -16.47 -20.99
CA MET A 71 -7.01 -17.55 -21.88
C MET A 71 -8.38 -17.23 -22.52
N LYS A 72 -9.31 -16.60 -21.78
CA LYS A 72 -10.60 -16.16 -22.32
C LYS A 72 -10.44 -15.07 -23.40
N LYS A 73 -9.51 -14.13 -23.21
CA LYS A 73 -9.26 -13.04 -24.18
C LYS A 73 -8.75 -13.53 -25.55
N HIS A 74 -8.08 -14.69 -25.60
CA HIS A 74 -7.53 -15.26 -26.84
C HIS A 74 -8.50 -16.22 -27.57
N GLN A 75 -9.73 -16.40 -27.07
CA GLN A 75 -10.71 -17.33 -27.64
C GLN A 75 -11.82 -16.61 -28.45
N SER A 76 -11.61 -15.34 -28.81
CA SER A 76 -12.45 -14.57 -29.74
C SER A 76 -11.78 -14.40 -31.09
#